data_AF-A0A1F2WD02-F1
#
_entry.id   AF-A0A1F2WD02-F1
#
_cell.length_a   1.000
_cell.length_b   1.000
_cell.length_c   1.000
_cell.angle_alpha   90.00
_cell.angle_beta   90.00
_cell.angle_gamma   90.00
#
_symmetry.space_group_name_H-M   'P 1'
#
loop_
_entity.id
_entity.type
_entity.pdbx_description
1 polymer ?
#
loop_
_entity_poly.entity_id
_entity_poly.type
_entity_poly.pdbx_seq_one_letter_code
_entity_poly.pdbx_strand_id
1 'polypeptide(L)'
;MISDKRICLACPHYGTCTTSKTGRMVTRLLKEEARQRLEAQYEEPQSQEIYKLRKQKAELPFGHIKRNLKVDSFLLRGLKGVSAEASILATCFN
;
A
#
# COMPACT_ATOMS: atom_id res chain seq x y z
N MET A 1 -0.99 -7.26 -20.37
CA MET A 1 -1.48 -8.66 -20.33
C MET A 1 -1.13 -9.32 -21.64
N ILE A 2 -0.64 -10.57 -21.64
CA ILE A 2 -0.57 -11.34 -22.88
C ILE A 2 -2.02 -11.67 -23.24
N SER A 3 -2.56 -10.96 -24.23
CA SER A 3 -3.97 -11.06 -24.59
C SER A 3 -4.29 -12.35 -25.36
N ASP A 4 -3.29 -13.02 -25.92
CA ASP A 4 -3.42 -14.30 -26.63
C ASP A 4 -2.41 -15.34 -26.11
N LYS A 5 -2.93 -16.46 -25.59
CA LYS A 5 -2.16 -17.59 -25.06
C LYS A 5 -1.15 -18.16 -26.06
N ARG A 6 -1.43 -18.08 -27.36
CA ARG A 6 -0.57 -18.63 -28.42
C ARG A 6 0.80 -17.96 -28.44
N ILE A 7 0.83 -16.65 -28.15
CA ILE A 7 2.07 -15.87 -28.07
C ILE A 7 2.97 -16.39 -26.94
N CYS A 8 2.38 -16.73 -25.79
CA CYS A 8 3.13 -17.26 -24.67
C CYS A 8 3.61 -18.71 -24.91
N LEU A 9 2.82 -19.53 -25.60
CA LEU A 9 3.15 -20.93 -25.90
C LEU A 9 4.21 -21.06 -27.00
N ALA A 10 4.28 -20.11 -27.93
CA ALA A 10 5.30 -20.03 -28.97
C ALA A 10 6.62 -19.40 -28.49
N CYS A 11 6.68 -18.92 -27.25
CA CYS A 11 7.87 -18.28 -26.71
C CYS A 11 8.98 -19.33 -26.43
N PRO A 12 10.24 -19.10 -26.85
CA PRO A 12 11.35 -20.02 -26.60
C PRO A 12 11.66 -20.22 -25.11
N HIS A 13 11.15 -19.34 -24.23
CA HIS A 13 11.28 -19.43 -22.78
C HIS A 13 10.04 -20.07 -22.09
N TYR A 14 9.10 -20.62 -22.87
CA TYR A 14 7.99 -21.39 -22.33
C TYR A 14 8.52 -22.65 -21.64
N GLY A 15 8.03 -22.95 -20.43
CA GLY A 15 8.58 -23.99 -19.56
C GLY A 15 9.57 -23.46 -18.51
N THR A 16 10.29 -22.37 -18.79
CA THR A 16 11.13 -21.67 -17.78
C THR A 16 10.35 -20.56 -17.07
N CYS A 17 9.64 -19.71 -17.83
CA CYS A 17 8.95 -18.56 -17.25
C CYS A 17 7.53 -18.85 -16.76
N THR A 18 6.89 -19.92 -17.26
CA THR A 18 5.60 -20.45 -16.82
C THR A 18 5.39 -21.86 -17.40
N THR A 19 4.65 -22.70 -16.68
CA THR A 19 4.18 -24.02 -17.15
C THR A 19 2.67 -24.04 -17.43
N SER A 20 1.99 -22.90 -17.31
CA SER A 20 0.54 -22.82 -17.48
C SER A 20 0.13 -22.94 -18.95
N LYS A 21 -0.83 -23.83 -19.22
CA LYS A 21 -1.46 -24.03 -20.54
C LYS A 21 -2.24 -22.81 -21.04
N THR A 22 -2.57 -21.88 -20.15
CA THR A 22 -3.25 -20.61 -20.49
C THR A 22 -2.27 -19.48 -20.80
N GLY A 23 -0.96 -19.72 -20.70
CA GLY A 23 0.07 -18.71 -20.80
C GLY A 23 0.30 -17.92 -19.51
N ARG A 24 1.34 -17.07 -19.51
CA ARG A 24 1.74 -16.26 -18.37
C ARG A 24 0.81 -15.07 -18.21
N MET A 25 0.20 -14.94 -17.03
CA MET A 25 -0.56 -13.75 -16.65
C MET A 25 0.30 -12.89 -15.71
N VAL A 26 0.45 -11.61 -16.04
CA VAL A 26 1.09 -10.63 -15.16
C VAL A 26 0.07 -9.53 -14.90
N THR A 27 -0.30 -9.37 -13.64
CA THR A 27 -1.16 -8.31 -13.16
C THR A 27 -0.27 -7.18 -12.66
N ARG A 28 -0.50 -5.96 -13.16
CA ARG A 28 0.23 -4.75 -12.80
C ARG A 28 -0.79 -3.71 -12.34
N LEU A 29 -0.49 -2.93 -11.31
CA LEU A 29 -1.40 -1.89 -10.86
C LEU A 29 -1.51 -0.79 -11.93
N LEU A 30 -2.68 -0.15 -11.99
CA LEU A 30 -2.93 0.94 -12.95
C LEU A 30 -1.94 2.10 -12.78
N LYS A 31 -1.43 2.30 -11.56
CA LYS A 31 -0.43 3.32 -11.19
C LYS A 31 0.89 2.71 -10.72
N GLU A 32 1.32 1.59 -11.32
CA GLU A 32 2.55 0.92 -10.91
C GLU A 32 3.78 1.82 -10.97
N GLU A 33 3.86 2.70 -11.98
CA GLU A 33 4.98 3.65 -12.11
C GLU A 33 5.06 4.62 -10.93
N ALA A 34 3.91 5.01 -10.34
CA ALA A 34 3.90 5.83 -9.15
C ALA A 34 4.41 5.04 -7.92
N ARG A 35 4.04 3.76 -7.80
CA ARG A 35 4.56 2.87 -6.75
C ARG A 35 6.08 2.73 -6.85
N GLN A 36 6.58 2.42 -8.05
CA GLN A 36 8.01 2.24 -8.31
C GLN A 36 8.81 3.53 -8.01
N ARG A 37 8.29 4.70 -8.39
CA ARG A 37 8.92 5.99 -8.05
C ARG A 37 8.98 6.23 -6.54
N LEU A 38 7.89 5.94 -5.83
CA LEU A 38 7.85 6.08 -4.38
C LEU A 38 8.83 5.13 -3.68
N GLU A 39 8.94 3.89 -4.16
CA GLU A 39 9.89 2.90 -3.63
C GLU A 39 11.34 3.31 -3.86
N ALA A 40 11.68 3.73 -5.09
CA ALA A 40 13.01 4.23 -5.39
C ALA A 40 13.36 5.45 -4.51
N GLN A 41 12.43 6.40 -4.36
CA GLN A 41 12.63 7.56 -3.49
C GLN A 41 12.80 7.15 -2.03
N TYR A 42 12.02 6.16 -1.55
CA TYR A 42 12.13 5.66 -0.19
C TYR A 42 13.51 5.06 0.07
N GLU A 43 14.10 4.32 -0.86
CA GLU A 43 15.42 3.70 -0.73
C GLU A 43 16.58 4.71 -0.65
N GLU A 44 16.37 5.96 -1.05
CA GLU A 44 17.40 7.01 -0.97
C GLU A 44 17.84 7.25 0.49
N PRO A 45 19.15 7.32 0.78
CA PRO A 45 19.65 7.49 2.16
C PRO A 45 19.09 8.74 2.86
N GLN A 46 18.96 9.85 2.14
CA GLN A 46 18.38 11.08 2.68
C GLN A 46 16.90 10.92 3.05
N SER A 47 16.14 10.22 2.22
CA SER A 47 14.74 9.89 2.50
C SER A 47 14.62 8.99 3.71
N GLN A 48 15.49 7.97 3.84
CA GLN A 48 15.52 7.10 5.02
C GLN A 48 15.74 7.88 6.33
N GLU A 49 16.66 8.84 6.35
CA GLU A 49 16.88 9.69 7.54
C GLU A 49 15.63 10.50 7.91
N ILE A 50 14.92 11.05 6.93
CA ILE A 50 13.63 11.74 7.18
C ILE A 50 12.57 10.76 7.68
N TYR A 51 12.49 9.56 7.10
CA TYR A 51 11.51 8.55 7.49
C TYR A 51 11.73 8.04 8.93
N LYS A 52 12.98 7.97 9.41
CA LYS A 52 13.27 7.61 10.81
C LYS A 52 12.60 8.57 11.80
N LEU A 53 12.44 9.85 11.43
CA LEU A 53 11.77 10.85 12.27
C LEU A 53 10.26 10.61 12.41
N ARG A 54 9.63 9.83 11.50
CA ARG A 54 8.19 9.52 11.58
C ARG A 54 7.82 8.76 12.84
N LYS A 55 8.70 7.87 13.32
CA LYS A 55 8.48 7.12 14.58
C LYS A 55 8.31 8.06 15.77
N GLN A 56 8.96 9.21 15.75
CA GLN A 56 8.93 10.18 16.84
C GLN A 56 7.68 11.06 16.81
N LYS A 57 7.16 11.37 15.61
CA LYS A 57 6.08 12.36 15.44
C LYS A 57 4.77 11.76 14.95
N ALA A 58 4.82 11.00 13.85
CA ALA A 58 3.61 10.53 13.18
C ALA A 58 2.99 9.32 13.87
N GLU A 59 3.79 8.41 14.42
CA GLU A 59 3.28 7.18 15.06
C GLU A 59 2.69 7.43 16.46
N LEU A 60 3.16 8.48 17.15
CA LEU A 60 2.74 8.82 18.52
C LEU A 60 1.23 9.13 18.64
N PRO A 61 0.61 9.99 17.78
CA PRO A 61 -0.84 10.21 17.78
C PRO A 61 -1.63 8.92 17.57
N PHE A 62 -1.22 8.07 16.62
CA PHE A 62 -1.91 6.80 16.36
C PHE A 62 -1.79 5.84 17.54
N GLY A 63 -0.63 5.77 18.18
CA GLY A 63 -0.42 5.01 19.40
C GLY A 63 -1.34 5.49 20.52
N HIS A 64 -1.41 6.80 20.75
CA HIS A 64 -2.29 7.40 21.75
C HIS A 64 -3.77 7.09 21.49
N ILE A 65 -4.26 7.35 20.27
CA ILE A 65 -5.66 7.11 19.89
C ILE A 65 -6.03 5.62 20.04
N LYS A 66 -5.18 4.70 19.55
CA LYS A 66 -5.51 3.27 19.56
C LYS A 66 -5.30 2.60 20.92
N ARG A 67 -4.26 2.96 21.67
CA ARG A 67 -3.86 2.27 22.90
C ARG A 67 -4.33 2.99 24.17
N ASN A 68 -4.19 4.31 24.24
CA ASN A 68 -4.55 5.06 25.44
C ASN A 68 -6.04 5.40 25.46
N LEU A 69 -6.57 5.89 24.33
CA LEU A 69 -8.00 6.17 24.16
C LEU A 69 -8.83 4.92 23.81
N LYS A 70 -8.16 3.78 23.54
CA LYS A 70 -8.77 2.48 23.23
C LYS A 70 -9.74 2.52 22.04
N VAL A 71 -9.44 3.34 21.03
CA VAL A 71 -10.20 3.32 19.77
C VAL A 71 -9.76 2.12 18.95
N ASP A 72 -10.47 1.01 19.10
CA ASP A 72 -10.27 -0.23 18.35
C ASP A 72 -11.27 -0.40 17.20
N SER A 73 -12.38 0.33 17.25
CA SER A 73 -13.49 0.24 16.31
C SER A 73 -14.21 1.59 16.18
N PHE A 74 -14.90 1.78 15.05
CA PHE A 74 -15.78 2.94 14.83
C PHE A 74 -17.20 2.59 15.30
N LEU A 75 -17.89 3.56 15.91
CA LEU A 75 -19.25 3.36 16.40
C LEU A 75 -20.28 3.56 15.29
N LEU A 76 -20.05 4.54 14.42
CA LEU A 76 -20.88 4.87 13.28
C LEU A 76 -20.51 4.03 12.05
N ARG A 77 -21.52 3.79 11.20
CA ARG A 77 -21.36 3.10 9.91
C ARG A 77 -21.41 4.08 8.75
N GLY A 78 -20.74 3.72 7.66
CA GLY A 78 -20.69 4.50 6.43
C GLY A 78 -19.63 5.62 6.48
N LEU A 79 -19.14 6.01 5.30
CA LEU A 79 -17.97 6.88 5.17
C LEU A 79 -18.13 8.22 5.90
N LYS A 80 -19.33 8.82 5.84
CA LYS A 80 -19.61 10.11 6.50
C LYS A 80 -19.48 10.03 8.02
N GLY A 81 -20.06 9.00 8.63
CA GLY A 81 -20.02 8.82 10.09
C GLY A 81 -18.60 8.50 10.57
N VAL A 82 -17.94 7.54 9.91
CA VAL A 82 -16.54 7.18 10.20
C VAL A 82 -15.60 8.38 10.04
N SER A 83 -15.81 9.22 9.03
CA SER A 83 -15.00 10.43 8.83
C SER A 83 -15.20 11.43 9.97
N ALA A 84 -16.43 11.61 10.47
CA ALA A 84 -16.69 12.52 11.58
C ALA A 84 -15.98 12.06 12.87
N GLU A 85 -16.05 10.75 13.18
CA GLU A 85 -15.32 10.17 14.31
C GLU A 85 -13.81 10.34 14.17
N ALA A 86 -13.26 10.02 13.00
CA ALA A 86 -11.84 10.17 12.74
C ALA A 86 -11.38 11.63 12.87
N SER A 87 -12.19 12.59 12.41
CA SER A 87 -11.90 14.02 12.57
C SER A 87 -11.84 14.45 14.03
N ILE A 88 -12.76 13.97 14.88
CA ILE A 88 -12.73 14.26 16.32
C ILE A 88 -11.45 13.68 16.94
N LEU A 89 -11.13 12.43 16.66
CA LEU A 89 -9.93 11.77 17.20
C LEU A 89 -8.63 12.48 16.80
N ALA A 90 -8.58 13.02 15.58
CA ALA A 90 -7.43 13.78 15.09
C ALA A 90 -7.21 15.10 15.87
N THR A 91 -8.22 15.63 16.54
CA THR A 91 -8.08 16.82 17.41
C THR A 91 -7.60 16.50 18.82
N CYS A 92 -7.63 15.23 19.24
CA CYS A 92 -7.30 14.81 20.59
C CYS A 92 -5.78 14.72 20.85
N PHE A 93 -4.95 15.05 19.86
CA PHE A 93 -3.49 14.94 19.96
C PHE A 93 -2.83 16.20 19.38
N ASN A 94 -1.95 16.83 20.16
CA ASN A 94 -1.21 18.06 19.81
C ASN A 94 0.27 17.72 19.60
#